data_AF-A0A5C7GLN7-F1
#
_entry.id   AF-A0A5C7GLN7-F1
#
_cell.length_a   1.000
_cell.length_b   1.000
_cell.length_c   1.000
_cell.angle_alpha   90.00
_cell.angle_beta   90.00
_cell.angle_gamma   90.00
#
_symmetry.space_group_name_H-M   'P 1'
#
loop_
_entity.id
_entity.type
_entity.pdbx_description
1 polymer ?
#
loop_
_entity_poly.entity_id
_entity_poly.type
_entity_poly.pdbx_seq_one_letter_code
_entity_poly.pdbx_strand_id
1 'polypeptide(L)'
;MPWFGAELYSLSEKEAKLFNLPQTSGLLVQRISSASLFDKMGVKEGDTEVTVGNKKLILGGDIILAFNDIKYEVTDYIFLKIADFANSLEKNPKFELTVVREGKVVTLQNK
;
A
#
# COMPACT_ATOMS: atom_id res chain seq x y z
N MET A 1 11.53 0.27 -4.90
CA MET A 1 10.07 0.20 -5.13
C MET A 1 9.73 1.11 -6.30
N PRO A 2 8.96 0.64 -7.29
CA PRO A 2 8.43 1.51 -8.33
C PRO A 2 7.50 2.58 -7.73
N TRP A 3 7.37 3.72 -8.42
CA TRP A 3 6.55 4.84 -7.95
C TRP A 3 5.12 4.73 -8.47
N PHE A 4 4.14 4.51 -7.58
CA PHE A 4 2.71 4.45 -7.91
C PHE A 4 1.98 5.79 -7.73
N GLY A 5 2.72 6.90 -7.55
CA GLY A 5 2.13 8.19 -7.20
C GLY A 5 1.70 8.29 -5.75
N ALA A 6 2.35 7.56 -4.84
CA ALA A 6 2.11 7.64 -3.41
C ALA A 6 3.41 7.42 -2.62
N GLU A 7 3.50 8.10 -1.48
CA GLU A 7 4.49 7.81 -0.46
C GLU A 7 3.98 6.64 0.38
N LEU A 8 4.74 5.54 0.40
CA LEU A 8 4.38 4.31 1.08
C LEU A 8 5.42 3.96 2.14
N TYR A 9 4.94 3.51 3.29
CA TYR A 9 5.78 2.99 4.36
C TYR A 9 5.61 1.48 4.47
N SER A 10 6.71 0.73 4.32
CA SER A 10 6.69 -0.72 4.53
C SER A 10 6.63 -1.05 6.01
N LEU A 11 5.55 -1.69 6.43
CA LEU A 11 5.37 -2.19 7.78
C LEU A 11 6.22 -3.43 8.02
N SER A 12 7.00 -3.41 9.08
CA SER A 12 7.65 -4.60 9.64
C SER A 12 6.62 -5.55 10.24
N GLU A 13 7.01 -6.80 10.52
CA GLU A 13 6.14 -7.78 11.17
C GLU A 13 5.62 -7.30 12.53
N LYS A 14 6.45 -6.59 13.29
CA LYS A 14 6.03 -5.98 14.56
C LYS A 14 4.94 -4.94 14.36
N GLU A 15 5.09 -4.06 13.38
CA GLU A 15 4.10 -3.02 13.07
C GLU A 15 2.81 -3.63 12.49
N ALA A 16 2.92 -4.63 11.61
CA ALA A 16 1.78 -5.36 11.08
C ALA A 16 0.92 -5.99 12.20
N LYS A 17 1.57 -6.57 13.22
CA LYS A 17 0.88 -7.07 14.43
C LYS A 17 0.22 -5.95 15.24
N LEU A 18 0.88 -4.81 15.41
CA LEU A 18 0.30 -3.66 16.11
C LEU A 18 -0.96 -3.11 15.41
N PHE A 19 -0.99 -3.17 14.08
CA PHE A 19 -2.14 -2.78 13.26
C PHE A 19 -3.16 -3.90 13.05
N ASN A 20 -3.00 -5.06 13.69
CA ASN A 20 -3.87 -6.25 13.53
C ASN A 20 -4.06 -6.67 12.05
N LEU A 21 -3.00 -6.61 11.25
CA LEU A 21 -3.08 -7.03 9.86
C LEU A 21 -3.29 -8.55 9.75
N PRO A 22 -4.03 -9.02 8.73
CA PRO A 22 -4.22 -10.45 8.48
C PRO A 22 -2.98 -11.15 7.88
N GLN A 23 -1.83 -10.44 7.82
CA GLN A 23 -0.57 -10.92 7.27
C GLN A 23 0.61 -10.23 7.96
N THR A 24 1.83 -10.71 7.72
CA THR A 24 3.05 -10.29 8.41
C THR A 24 3.65 -8.97 7.92
N SER A 25 3.04 -8.32 6.93
CA SER A 25 3.56 -7.09 6.32
C SER A 25 2.46 -6.31 5.58
N GLY A 26 2.73 -5.06 5.25
CA GLY A 26 1.83 -4.23 4.46
C GLY A 26 2.50 -2.93 4.05
N LEU A 27 1.92 -2.22 3.09
CA LEU A 27 2.35 -0.88 2.71
C LEU A 27 1.33 0.13 3.25
N LEU A 28 1.71 0.85 4.31
CA LEU A 28 0.92 1.95 4.85
C LEU A 28 1.01 3.14 3.90
N VAL A 29 -0.13 3.66 3.45
CA VAL A 29 -0.19 4.83 2.58
C VAL A 29 0.01 6.09 3.43
N GLN A 30 1.11 6.82 3.19
CA GLN A 30 1.41 8.07 3.89
C GLN A 30 0.75 9.25 3.19
N ARG A 31 1.01 9.41 1.90
CA ARG A 31 0.52 10.52 1.08
C ARG A 31 0.22 10.05 -0.34
N ILE A 32 -0.78 10.62 -0.98
CA ILE A 32 -1.13 10.32 -2.37
C ILE A 32 -0.92 11.57 -3.23
N SER A 33 -0.26 11.40 -4.37
CA SER A 33 -0.19 12.45 -5.39
C SER A 33 -1.52 12.56 -6.11
N SER A 34 -2.03 13.78 -6.25
CA SER A 34 -3.24 14.05 -7.02
C SER A 34 -3.11 13.55 -8.47
N ALA A 35 -4.22 13.06 -9.03
CA ALA A 35 -4.35 12.46 -10.35
C ALA A 35 -3.50 11.19 -10.60
N SER A 36 -2.87 10.62 -9.56
CA SER A 36 -2.16 9.34 -9.63
C SER A 36 -3.10 8.15 -9.85
N LEU A 37 -2.54 6.97 -10.09
CA LEU A 37 -3.32 5.73 -10.17
C LEU A 37 -4.07 5.45 -8.86
N PHE A 38 -3.39 5.61 -7.72
CA PHE A 38 -4.00 5.39 -6.40
C PHE A 38 -5.10 6.41 -6.09
N ASP A 39 -4.93 7.67 -6.50
CA ASP A 39 -5.98 8.70 -6.39
C ASP A 39 -7.23 8.29 -7.21
N LYS A 40 -7.04 7.88 -8.47
CA LYS A 40 -8.14 7.41 -9.35
C LYS A 40 -8.85 6.15 -8.82
N MET A 41 -8.13 5.30 -8.11
CA MET A 41 -8.70 4.11 -7.44
C MET A 41 -9.39 4.44 -6.11
N GLY A 42 -9.30 5.68 -5.63
CA GLY A 42 -9.89 6.11 -4.37
C GLY A 42 -9.18 5.54 -3.15
N VAL A 43 -7.87 5.27 -3.24
CA VAL A 43 -7.01 4.94 -2.09
C VAL A 43 -7.01 6.12 -1.12
N LYS A 44 -6.95 5.86 0.18
CA LYS A 44 -6.94 6.89 1.23
C LYS A 44 -5.54 7.05 1.80
N GLU A 45 -5.06 8.30 1.80
CA GLU A 45 -3.86 8.69 2.52
C GLU A 45 -4.11 8.87 4.02
N GLY A 46 -3.04 8.95 4.81
CA GLY A 46 -3.16 9.24 6.23
C GLY A 46 -3.45 10.72 6.50
N ASP A 47 -4.06 10.99 7.65
CA ASP A 47 -4.41 12.32 8.13
C ASP A 47 -3.82 12.67 9.50
N THR A 48 -3.24 11.69 10.19
CA THR A 48 -2.80 11.81 11.58
C THR A 48 -1.30 11.58 11.69
N GLU A 49 -0.53 12.64 11.91
CA GLU A 49 0.91 12.52 12.17
C GLU A 49 1.18 11.96 13.56
N VAL A 50 2.00 10.90 13.63
CA VAL A 50 2.40 10.26 14.88
C VAL A 50 3.89 9.98 14.89
N THR A 51 4.44 9.77 16.08
CA THR A 51 5.79 9.27 16.26
C THR A 51 5.75 7.91 16.95
N VAL A 52 6.26 6.87 16.29
CA VAL A 52 6.35 5.51 16.83
C VAL A 52 7.84 5.18 17.02
N GLY A 53 8.29 5.17 18.27
CA GLY A 53 9.72 5.13 18.58
C GLY A 53 10.42 6.39 18.07
N ASN A 54 11.37 6.23 17.15
CA ASN A 54 12.09 7.35 16.52
C ASN A 54 11.62 7.63 15.08
N LYS A 55 10.50 7.04 14.65
CA LYS A 55 9.97 7.18 13.29
C LYS A 55 8.74 8.07 13.29
N LYS A 56 8.71 9.05 12.39
CA LYS A 56 7.50 9.84 12.09
C LYS A 56 6.70 9.09 11.03
N LEU A 57 5.43 8.86 11.29
CA LEU A 57 4.49 8.20 10.39
C LEU A 57 3.21 9.04 10.28
N ILE A 58 2.48 8.86 9.18
CA ILE A 58 1.13 9.41 9.01
C ILE A 58 0.14 8.24 9.03
N LEU A 59 -0.74 8.16 10.03
CA LEU A 59 -1.75 7.11 10.16
C LEU A 59 -3.10 7.57 9.63
N GLY A 60 -4.07 6.66 9.57
CA GLY A 60 -5.46 6.92 9.13
C GLY A 60 -5.76 6.51 7.69
N GLY A 61 -4.71 6.26 6.89
CA GLY A 61 -4.83 5.83 5.50
C GLY A 61 -5.05 4.33 5.34
N ASP A 62 -5.09 3.90 4.08
CA ASP A 62 -5.13 2.48 3.73
C ASP A 62 -3.81 1.78 4.02
N ILE A 63 -3.89 0.47 4.26
CA ILE A 63 -2.73 -0.42 4.26
C ILE A 63 -2.87 -1.41 3.11
N ILE A 64 -2.03 -1.29 2.10
CA ILE A 64 -2.07 -2.18 0.93
C ILE A 64 -1.51 -3.56 1.33
N LEU A 65 -2.29 -4.59 1.02
CA LEU A 65 -1.95 -5.98 1.27
C LEU A 65 -1.50 -6.72 0.01
N ALA A 66 -2.06 -6.39 -1.16
CA ALA A 66 -1.75 -7.06 -2.42
C ALA A 66 -2.03 -6.17 -3.64
N PHE A 67 -1.31 -6.45 -4.72
CA PHE A 67 -1.52 -5.94 -6.08
C PHE A 67 -1.95 -7.11 -6.97
N ASN A 68 -3.20 -7.15 -7.43
CA ASN A 68 -3.81 -8.37 -7.98
C ASN A 68 -3.53 -9.57 -7.04
N ASP A 69 -3.00 -10.67 -7.58
CA ASP A 69 -2.60 -11.86 -6.83
C ASP A 69 -1.21 -11.76 -6.16
N ILE A 70 -0.52 -10.62 -6.29
CA ILE A 70 0.81 -10.39 -5.70
C ILE A 70 0.63 -9.87 -4.28
N LYS A 71 0.61 -10.79 -3.31
CA LYS A 71 0.63 -10.48 -1.88
C LYS A 71 1.92 -9.77 -1.50
N TYR A 72 1.83 -8.67 -0.75
CA TYR A 72 2.98 -7.90 -0.30
C TYR A 72 3.69 -8.59 0.86
N GLU A 73 4.98 -8.88 0.66
CA GLU A 73 5.89 -9.41 1.67
C GLU A 73 7.25 -8.71 1.55
N VAL A 74 7.96 -8.61 2.67
CA VAL A 74 9.29 -7.97 2.74
C VAL A 74 10.35 -8.98 2.28
N THR A 75 10.33 -9.30 0.98
CA THR A 75 11.30 -10.21 0.34
C THR A 75 11.73 -9.68 -1.02
N ASP A 76 12.99 -9.95 -1.41
CA ASP A 76 13.53 -9.48 -2.69
C ASP A 76 12.72 -10.00 -3.89
N TYR A 77 12.22 -11.25 -3.81
CA TYR A 77 11.39 -11.84 -4.85
C TYR A 77 10.08 -11.08 -5.07
N ILE A 78 9.39 -10.70 -3.99
CA ILE A 78 8.13 -9.95 -4.10
C ILE A 78 8.39 -8.52 -4.57
N PHE A 79 9.51 -7.93 -4.17
CA PHE A 79 9.91 -6.61 -4.64
C PHE A 79 10.16 -6.58 -6.15
N LEU A 80 10.79 -7.61 -6.70
CA LEU A 80 10.94 -7.77 -8.15
C LEU A 80 9.58 -7.92 -8.85
N LYS A 81 8.68 -8.77 -8.32
CA LYS A 81 7.32 -8.92 -8.88
C LYS A 81 6.54 -7.62 -8.91
N ILE A 82 6.61 -6.81 -7.85
CA ILE A 82 5.92 -5.52 -7.79
C ILE A 82 6.55 -4.52 -8.76
N ALA A 83 7.88 -4.55 -8.96
CA ALA A 83 8.56 -3.74 -9.96
C ALA A 83 8.12 -4.11 -11.38
N ASP A 84 8.10 -5.40 -11.72
CA ASP A 84 7.63 -5.90 -13.02
C ASP A 84 6.16 -5.54 -13.25
N PHE A 85 5.34 -5.71 -12.22
CA PHE A 85 3.94 -5.30 -12.23
C PHE A 85 3.79 -3.80 -12.53
N ALA A 86 4.54 -2.93 -11.85
CA ALA A 86 4.48 -1.49 -12.09
C ALA A 86 4.88 -1.11 -13.52
N ASN A 87 5.93 -1.74 -14.06
CA ASN A 87 6.35 -1.53 -15.45
C ASN A 87 5.25 -1.97 -16.45
N SER A 88 4.40 -2.92 -16.09
CA SER A 88 3.29 -3.37 -16.95
C SER A 88 2.11 -2.37 -16.99
N LEU A 89 1.98 -1.50 -15.96
CA LEU A 89 0.86 -0.57 -15.85
C LEU A 89 0.86 0.54 -16.91
N GLU A 90 2.01 0.84 -17.52
CA GLU A 90 2.07 1.76 -18.67
C GLU A 90 1.23 1.26 -19.85
N LYS A 91 1.15 -0.06 -20.02
CA LYS A 91 0.42 -0.71 -21.12
C LYS A 91 -1.02 -1.07 -20.73
N ASN A 92 -1.23 -1.45 -19.46
CA ASN A 92 -2.54 -1.80 -18.94
C ASN A 92 -2.70 -1.27 -17.51
N PRO A 93 -3.29 -0.07 -17.33
CA PRO A 93 -3.40 0.56 -16.00
C PRO A 93 -4.52 -0.02 -15.14
N LYS A 94 -5.15 -1.13 -15.55
CA LYS A 94 -6.22 -1.78 -14.80
C LYS A 94 -5.65 -2.87 -13.90
N PHE A 95 -5.88 -2.73 -12.61
CA PHE A 95 -5.50 -3.70 -11.59
C PHE A 95 -6.37 -3.55 -10.35
N GLU A 96 -6.32 -4.57 -9.51
CA GLU A 96 -6.98 -4.62 -8.22
C GLU A 96 -5.98 -4.39 -7.10
N LEU A 97 -6.37 -3.63 -6.09
CA LEU A 97 -5.67 -3.49 -4.82
C LEU A 97 -6.49 -4.15 -3.73
N THR A 98 -5.89 -5.04 -2.96
CA THR A 98 -6.45 -5.47 -1.69
C THR A 98 -5.87 -4.62 -0.58
N VAL A 99 -6.70 -3.93 0.20
CA VAL A 99 -6.25 -3.03 1.28
C VAL A 99 -7.00 -3.30 2.57
N VAL A 100 -6.40 -2.93 3.71
CA VAL A 100 -7.15 -2.70 4.95
C VAL A 100 -7.55 -1.23 5.00
N ARG A 101 -8.85 -0.99 5.11
CA ARG A 101 -9.47 0.32 5.32
C ARG A 101 -10.39 0.24 6.53
N GLU A 102 -10.19 1.13 7.50
CA GLU A 102 -11.00 1.16 8.74
C GLU A 102 -11.09 -0.22 9.42
N GLY A 103 -9.98 -0.96 9.42
CA GLY A 103 -9.88 -2.30 10.01
C GLY A 103 -10.55 -3.42 9.20
N LYS A 104 -11.04 -3.16 7.99
CA LYS A 104 -11.68 -4.16 7.11
C LYS A 104 -10.87 -4.36 5.83
N VAL A 105 -10.81 -5.60 5.36
CA VAL A 105 -10.22 -5.91 4.06
C VAL A 105 -11.21 -5.53 2.96
N VAL A 106 -10.79 -4.69 2.02
CA VAL A 106 -11.58 -4.25 0.87
C VAL A 106 -10.75 -4.30 -0.41
N THR A 107 -11.42 -4.57 -1.53
CA THR A 107 -10.81 -4.55 -2.86
C THR A 107 -11.14 -3.24 -3.57
N LEU A 108 -10.12 -2.55 -4.08
CA LEU A 108 -10.23 -1.34 -4.87
C LEU A 108 -9.82 -1.64 -6.32
N GLN A 109 -10.54 -1.08 -7.27
CA GLN A 109 -10.24 -1.23 -8.70
C GLN A 109 -10.49 0.09 -9.41
N ASN A 110 -9.67 0.40 -10.42
CA ASN A 110 -9.92 1.52 -11.31
C ASN A 110 -11.07 1.17 -12.27
N LYS A 111 -12.00 2.11 -12.52
CA LYS A 111 -13.11 1.92 -13.47
C LYS A 111 -12.62 2.05 -14.92
#